data_AF-A0A7Y5T7Q2-F1
#
_entry.id   AF-A0A7Y5T7Q2-F1
#
_cell.length_a   1.000
_cell.length_b   1.000
_cell.length_c   1.000
_cell.angle_alpha   90.00
_cell.angle_beta   90.00
_cell.angle_gamma   90.00
#
_symmetry.space_group_name_H-M   'P 1'
#
loop_
_entity.id
_entity.type
_entity.pdbx_description
1 polymer ?
#
loop_
_entity_poly.entity_id
_entity_poly.type
_entity_poly.pdbx_seq_one_letter_code
_entity_poly.pdbx_strand_id
1 'polypeptide(L)' 'IESGSRWNVLGEAVAGPLRGRRLEPVTHLDTFWFAWVAFQPGTTLHR' A
#
# COMPACT_ATOMS: atom_id res chain seq x y z
N ILE A 1 7.04 -10.99 13.76
CA ILE A 1 5.93 -11.89 14.14
C ILE A 1 4.74 -11.51 13.28
N GLU A 2 4.21 -12.45 12.52
CA GLU A 2 3.00 -12.24 11.72
C GLU A 2 1.76 -12.60 12.57
N SER A 3 0.70 -11.79 12.52
CA SER A 3 -0.50 -11.99 13.35
C SER A 3 -1.46 -13.08 12.86
N GLY A 4 -1.18 -13.69 11.70
CA GLY A 4 -2.08 -14.64 11.03
C GLY A 4 -3.40 -14.01 10.55
N SER A 5 -3.51 -12.68 10.50
CA SER A 5 -4.69 -11.97 10.00
C SER A 5 -4.52 -11.59 8.53
N ARG A 6 -5.60 -11.66 7.75
CA ARG A 6 -5.63 -11.21 6.35
C ARG A 6 -6.20 -9.78 6.29
N TRP A 7 -5.53 -8.92 5.55
CA TRP A 7 -5.84 -7.49 5.45
C TRP A 7 -6.25 -7.10 4.02
N ASN A 8 -7.15 -6.13 3.88
CA ASN A 8 -7.42 -5.49 2.58
C ASN A 8 -6.45 -4.33 2.32
N VAL A 9 -6.51 -3.73 1.12
CA VAL A 9 -5.61 -2.64 0.70
C VAL A 9 -5.75 -1.37 1.55
N LEU A 10 -6.89 -1.21 2.23
CA LEU A 10 -7.17 -0.06 3.11
C LEU A 10 -6.68 -0.31 4.54
N GLY A 11 -6.00 -1.43 4.78
CA GLY A 11 -5.46 -1.80 6.09
C GLY A 11 -6.52 -2.33 7.06
N GLU A 12 -7.66 -2.83 6.59
CA GLU A 12 -8.67 -3.47 7.44
C GLU A 12 -8.48 -4.99 7.48
N ALA A 13 -8.52 -5.57 8.67
CA ALA A 13 -8.46 -7.02 8.85
C ALA A 13 -9.80 -7.65 8.45
N VAL A 14 -9.81 -8.39 7.35
CA VAL A 14 -11.00 -9.05 6.81
C VAL A 14 -11.16 -10.50 7.31
N ALA A 15 -10.08 -11.10 7.84
CA ALA A 15 -10.11 -12.44 8.43
C ALA A 15 -8.99 -12.63 9.47
N GLY A 16 -9.15 -13.63 10.34
CA GLY A 16 -8.19 -13.99 11.38
C GLY A 16 -8.39 -13.26 12.72
N PRO A 17 -7.43 -13.40 13.66
CA PRO A 17 -7.57 -12.94 15.04
C PRO A 17 -7.87 -11.44 15.21
N LEU A 18 -7.46 -10.61 14.25
CA LEU A 18 -7.65 -9.16 14.31
C LEU A 18 -8.82 -8.66 13.46
N ARG A 19 -9.71 -9.52 12.97
CA ARG A 19 -10.84 -9.13 12.10
C ARG A 19 -11.60 -7.92 12.66
N GLY A 20 -11.80 -6.90 11.82
CA GLY A 20 -12.45 -5.63 12.18
C GLY A 20 -11.51 -4.54 12.71
N ARG A 21 -10.23 -4.86 12.98
CA ARG A 21 -9.20 -3.86 13.29
C ARG A 21 -8.70 -3.18 12.01
N ARG A 22 -8.17 -1.98 12.17
CA ARG A 22 -7.52 -1.20 11.11
C ARG A 22 -6.07 -0.89 11.50
N LEU A 23 -5.15 -0.95 10.53
CA LEU A 23 -3.76 -0.52 10.68
C LEU A 23 -3.68 1.01 10.75
N GLU A 24 -2.60 1.50 11.36
CA GLU A 24 -2.28 2.93 11.28
C GLU A 24 -1.95 3.29 9.83
N PRO A 25 -2.63 4.28 9.21
CA PRO A 25 -2.31 4.72 7.87
C PRO A 25 -0.90 5.29 7.80
N VAL A 26 -0.19 5.00 6.71
CA VAL A 26 1.10 5.62 6.41
C VAL A 26 0.95 6.51 5.18
N THR A 27 1.74 7.59 5.16
CA THR A 27 1.81 8.48 4.00
C THR A 27 2.28 7.68 2.79
N HIS A 28 1.48 7.71 1.73
CA HIS A 28 1.81 7.12 0.45
C HIS A 28 1.38 8.07 -0.67
N LEU A 29 1.91 7.84 -1.86
CA LEU A 29 1.54 8.57 -3.07
C LEU A 29 0.85 7.60 -4.02
N ASP A 30 -0.45 7.79 -4.22
CA ASP A 30 -1.20 7.16 -5.30
C ASP A 30 -1.15 8.08 -6.52
N THR A 31 -0.41 7.68 -7.55
CA THR A 31 -0.18 8.50 -8.74
C THR A 31 0.02 7.65 -9.98
N PHE A 32 -0.30 8.21 -11.14
CA PHE A 32 0.02 7.57 -12.41
C PHE A 32 1.52 7.59 -12.67
N TRP A 33 2.02 6.55 -13.34
CA TRP A 33 3.45 6.45 -13.67
C TRP A 33 3.97 7.68 -14.44
N PHE A 34 3.16 8.26 -15.34
CA PHE A 34 3.58 9.40 -16.16
C PHE A 34 3.67 10.70 -15.34
N ALA A 35 2.92 10.81 -14.23
CA ALA A 35 3.06 11.91 -13.30
C ALA A 35 4.29 11.68 -12.40
N TRP A 36 4.53 10.45 -11.94
CA TRP A 36 5.71 10.09 -11.15
C TRP A 36 7.02 10.45 -11.84
N VAL A 37 7.19 10.07 -13.11
CA VAL A 37 8.46 10.32 -13.85
C VAL A 37 8.76 11.80 -14.05
N ALA A 38 7.75 12.68 -14.02
CA ALA A 38 7.96 14.12 -14.11
C ALA A 38 8.66 14.69 -12.86
N PHE A 39 8.49 14.04 -11.69
CA PHE A 39 9.08 14.46 -10.42
C PHE A 39 10.23 13.55 -9.96
N GLN A 40 10.42 12.38 -10.59
CA GLN A 40 11.45 11.41 -10.24
C GLN A 40 12.31 11.03 -11.45
N PRO A 41 13.25 11.92 -11.84
CA PRO A 41 14.00 11.79 -13.10
C PRO A 41 14.92 10.58 -13.17
N GLY A 42 15.25 9.94 -12.03
CA GLY A 42 16.04 8.69 -12.00
C GLY A 42 15.24 7.42 -12.34
N THR A 43 13.94 7.53 -12.55
CA THR A 43 13.07 6.38 -12.85
C THR A 43 13.33 5.87 -14.27
N THR A 44 13.69 4.60 -14.41
CA THR A 44 13.87 3.95 -15.72
C THR A 44 12.58 3.26 -16.16
N LEU A 45 12.14 3.52 -17.40
CA LEU A 45 11.00 2.85 -18.01
C LEU A 45 11.43 1.66 -18.86
N HIS A 46 10.70 0.56 -18.74
CA HIS A 46 10.91 -0.66 -19.51
C HIS A 46 9.69 -0.95 -20.40
N ARG A 47 9.94 -1.61 -21.54
CA ARG A 47 8.94 -2.00 -22.54
C ARG A 47 8.30 -3.33 -22.21
#